data_AF-A0A395RNL4-F1
#
_entry.id   AF-A0A395RNL4-F1
#
_cell.length_a   1.000
_cell.length_b   1.000
_cell.length_c   1.000
_cell.angle_alpha   90.00
_cell.angle_beta   90.00
_cell.angle_gamma   90.00
#
_symmetry.space_group_name_H-M   'P 1'
#
loop_
_entity.id
_entity.type
_entity.pdbx_description
1 polymer ?
#
loop_
_entity_poly.entity_id
_entity_poly.type
_entity_poly.pdbx_seq_one_letter_code
_entity_poly.pdbx_strand_id
1 'polypeptide(L)'
;MNEPHDLDIAKWGDTDKTAIVAIRNVTEKQKILVSGTQFARLIDWEAFSAPGIGPGLIQDPANKTLYDFHQYFDDIGGAYGLCEPWSGYVKSFKALTEVLRNNGLQGMITEFGGGPFPQCTRTIQSMLAFLDRNHDVWYGWTAWGSFNEGSDVYLSLDKNSKYNHITQTLERFAPLRRLD
;
A
#
# COMPACT_ATOMS: atom_id res chain seq x y z
N MET A 1 -3.03 11.26 -2.27
CA MET A 1 -4.48 11.57 -2.16
C MET A 1 -5.15 10.26 -1.82
N ASN A 2 -6.11 10.21 -0.90
CA ASN A 2 -6.71 8.92 -0.57
C ASN A 2 -7.57 8.41 -1.73
N GLU A 3 -7.28 7.19 -2.19
CA GLU A 3 -8.11 6.41 -3.11
C GLU A 3 -8.73 7.19 -4.30
N PRO A 4 -7.94 7.78 -5.20
CA PRO A 4 -8.49 8.35 -6.42
C PRO A 4 -9.27 7.29 -7.23
N HIS A 5 -10.47 7.63 -7.69
CA HIS A 5 -11.33 6.74 -8.48
C HIS A 5 -12.19 7.56 -9.47
N ASP A 6 -12.78 6.87 -10.47
CA ASP A 6 -13.67 7.47 -11.48
C ASP A 6 -13.10 8.70 -12.19
N LEU A 7 -11.79 8.68 -12.49
CA LEU A 7 -11.06 9.79 -13.08
C LEU A 7 -10.31 9.42 -14.36
N ASP A 8 -9.96 10.45 -15.13
CA ASP A 8 -9.03 10.38 -16.26
C ASP A 8 -7.59 10.35 -15.72
N ILE A 9 -6.92 9.20 -15.85
CA ILE A 9 -5.59 9.00 -15.27
C ILE A 9 -4.53 9.94 -15.83
N ALA A 10 -4.66 10.40 -17.08
CA ALA A 10 -3.70 11.35 -17.66
C ALA A 10 -3.84 12.73 -16.99
N LYS A 11 -5.08 13.21 -16.83
CA LYS A 11 -5.36 14.46 -16.11
C LYS A 11 -4.98 14.37 -14.63
N TRP A 12 -5.18 13.20 -14.02
CA TRP A 12 -4.74 12.97 -12.65
C TRP A 12 -3.22 13.01 -12.53
N GLY A 13 -2.49 12.38 -13.45
CA GLY A 13 -1.02 12.49 -13.50
C GLY A 13 -0.53 13.93 -13.66
N ASP A 14 -1.18 14.75 -14.46
CA ASP A 14 -0.85 16.19 -14.56
C ASP A 14 -1.16 16.96 -13.27
N THR A 15 -2.21 16.54 -12.55
CA THR A 15 -2.55 17.08 -11.23
C THR A 15 -1.46 16.72 -10.21
N ASP A 16 -1.02 15.45 -10.17
CA ASP A 16 0.06 14.99 -9.30
C ASP A 16 1.37 15.74 -9.57
N LYS A 17 1.76 15.91 -10.85
CA LYS A 17 2.94 16.71 -11.23
C LYS A 17 2.84 18.13 -10.70
N THR A 18 1.66 18.76 -10.86
CA THR A 18 1.41 20.13 -10.38
C THR A 18 1.57 20.20 -8.86
N ALA A 19 1.01 19.24 -8.13
CA ALA A 19 1.11 19.16 -6.67
C ALA A 19 2.56 18.95 -6.21
N ILE A 20 3.31 18.05 -6.85
CA ILE A 20 4.73 17.80 -6.56
C ILE A 20 5.53 19.09 -6.72
N VAL A 21 5.41 19.79 -7.84
CA VAL A 21 6.13 21.06 -8.08
C VAL A 21 5.78 22.10 -7.02
N ALA A 22 4.49 22.25 -6.70
CA ALA A 22 4.05 23.19 -5.66
C ALA A 22 4.63 22.85 -4.28
N ILE A 23 4.68 21.57 -3.91
CA ILE A 23 5.31 21.10 -2.67
C ILE A 23 6.82 21.38 -2.70
N ARG A 24 7.51 21.13 -3.82
CA ARG A 24 8.95 21.37 -3.96
C ARG A 24 9.34 22.84 -3.93
N ASN A 25 8.44 23.75 -4.30
CA ASN A 25 8.65 25.18 -4.09
C ASN A 25 8.66 25.59 -2.61
N VAL A 26 8.20 24.70 -1.70
CA VAL A 26 8.22 24.92 -0.25
C VAL A 26 9.27 24.05 0.44
N THR A 27 9.46 22.81 0.01
CA THR A 27 10.40 21.87 0.64
C THR A 27 10.83 20.70 -0.25
N GLU A 28 12.10 20.34 -0.14
CA GLU A 28 12.72 19.18 -0.81
C GLU A 28 12.97 18.00 0.13
N LYS A 29 12.61 18.10 1.41
CA LYS A 29 13.02 17.12 2.43
C LYS A 29 12.12 15.89 2.51
N GLN A 30 10.80 16.12 2.46
CA GLN A 30 9.77 15.13 2.71
C GLN A 30 9.56 14.22 1.50
N LYS A 31 9.17 12.97 1.77
CA LYS A 31 8.66 12.06 0.76
C LYS A 31 7.26 12.48 0.33
N ILE A 32 6.93 12.21 -0.93
CA ILE A 32 5.59 12.45 -1.48
C ILE A 32 5.03 11.10 -1.93
N LEU A 33 3.83 10.77 -1.46
CA LEU A 33 3.11 9.57 -1.86
C LEU A 33 2.20 9.91 -3.04
N VAL A 34 2.35 9.19 -4.15
CA VAL A 34 1.59 9.39 -5.39
C VAL A 34 0.69 8.17 -5.64
N SER A 35 -0.60 8.40 -5.55
CA SER A 35 -1.64 7.37 -5.59
C SER A 35 -2.25 7.30 -6.98
N GLY A 36 -2.48 6.08 -7.46
CA GLY A 36 -3.14 5.82 -8.74
C GLY A 36 -4.67 5.92 -8.66
N THR A 37 -5.33 5.66 -9.79
CA THR A 37 -6.79 5.47 -9.84
C THR A 37 -7.19 4.06 -9.39
N GLN A 38 -8.47 3.73 -9.45
CA GLN A 38 -9.05 2.49 -8.91
C GLN A 38 -8.74 2.29 -7.43
N PHE A 39 -8.97 3.34 -6.63
CA PHE A 39 -8.76 3.33 -5.18
C PHE A 39 -7.31 2.99 -4.80
N ALA A 40 -6.34 3.40 -5.63
CA ALA A 40 -4.93 3.03 -5.51
C ALA A 40 -4.66 1.51 -5.44
N ARG A 41 -5.59 0.68 -5.95
CA ARG A 41 -5.52 -0.77 -5.80
C ARG A 41 -4.32 -1.37 -6.55
N LEU A 42 -3.45 -2.04 -5.81
CA LEU A 42 -2.18 -2.56 -6.32
C LEU A 42 -2.35 -3.47 -7.54
N ILE A 43 -3.29 -4.43 -7.48
CA ILE A 43 -3.52 -5.38 -8.58
C ILE A 43 -4.05 -4.74 -9.86
N ASP A 44 -4.59 -3.52 -9.79
CA ASP A 44 -5.14 -2.78 -10.94
C ASP A 44 -4.13 -1.78 -11.51
N TRP A 45 -3.07 -1.47 -10.78
CA TRP A 45 -2.23 -0.32 -11.06
C TRP A 45 -1.63 -0.34 -12.47
N GLU A 46 -1.16 -1.49 -12.93
CA GLU A 46 -0.54 -1.59 -14.26
C GLU A 46 -1.52 -1.28 -15.39
N ALA A 47 -2.78 -1.73 -15.26
CA ALA A 47 -3.79 -1.53 -16.30
C ALA A 47 -4.38 -0.11 -16.26
N PHE A 48 -4.63 0.43 -15.07
CA PHE A 48 -5.44 1.64 -14.91
C PHE A 48 -4.65 2.89 -14.52
N SER A 49 -3.50 2.72 -13.84
CA SER A 49 -2.72 3.84 -13.29
C SER A 49 -1.42 4.10 -14.07
N ALA A 50 -0.72 3.05 -14.48
CA ALA A 50 0.55 3.17 -15.20
C ALA A 50 0.46 4.05 -16.47
N PRO A 51 -0.65 4.10 -17.25
CA PRO A 51 -0.75 4.98 -18.41
C PRO A 51 -0.62 6.48 -18.11
N GLY A 52 -0.95 6.95 -16.90
CA GLY A 52 -0.85 8.38 -16.54
C GLY A 52 0.18 8.70 -15.47
N ILE A 53 0.56 7.73 -14.63
CA ILE A 53 1.54 7.94 -13.54
C ILE A 53 2.71 6.96 -13.56
N GLY A 54 2.81 6.08 -14.56
CA GLY A 54 3.87 5.07 -14.65
C GLY A 54 5.30 5.63 -14.81
N PRO A 55 6.28 4.74 -15.04
CA PRO A 55 7.69 5.12 -15.09
C PRO A 55 7.97 6.28 -16.05
N GLY A 56 8.70 7.28 -15.56
CA GLY A 56 9.09 8.48 -16.33
C GLY A 56 8.00 9.56 -16.46
N LEU A 57 6.74 9.27 -16.12
CA LEU A 57 5.65 10.24 -16.18
C LEU A 57 5.62 11.16 -14.96
N ILE A 58 5.92 10.64 -13.78
CA ILE A 58 6.04 11.44 -12.56
C ILE A 58 7.51 11.78 -12.32
N GLN A 59 7.80 13.07 -12.20
CA GLN A 59 9.15 13.58 -11.98
C GLN A 59 9.16 14.49 -10.74
N ASP A 60 9.92 14.08 -9.74
CA ASP A 60 10.18 14.85 -8.54
C ASP A 60 11.63 15.35 -8.55
N PRO A 61 11.88 16.67 -8.63
CA PRO A 61 13.24 17.23 -8.58
C PRO A 61 14.07 16.78 -7.37
N ALA A 62 13.43 16.46 -6.25
CA ALA A 62 14.10 15.98 -5.04
C ALA A 62 14.28 14.45 -4.99
N ASN A 63 13.78 13.73 -6.01
CA ASN A 63 13.81 12.28 -6.13
C ASN A 63 13.35 11.54 -4.85
N LYS A 64 12.22 11.97 -4.28
CA LYS A 64 11.66 11.49 -3.01
C LYS A 64 10.19 11.06 -3.13
N THR A 65 9.71 10.80 -4.34
CA THR A 65 8.39 10.21 -4.57
C THR A 65 8.38 8.72 -4.28
N LEU A 66 7.30 8.24 -3.67
CA LEU A 66 6.95 6.82 -3.60
C LEU A 66 5.58 6.63 -4.26
N TYR A 67 5.40 5.51 -4.95
CA TYR A 67 4.07 5.09 -5.37
C TYR A 67 3.28 4.54 -4.20
N ASP A 68 2.05 5.01 -4.10
CA ASP A 68 1.13 4.71 -3.02
C ASP A 68 0.13 3.64 -3.47
N PHE A 69 0.05 2.55 -2.72
CA PHE A 69 -0.76 1.39 -3.06
C PHE A 69 -1.63 0.95 -1.90
N HIS A 70 -2.87 0.61 -2.22
CA HIS A 70 -3.81 -0.02 -1.31
C HIS A 70 -4.03 -1.46 -1.78
N GLN A 71 -4.20 -2.40 -0.85
CA GLN A 71 -4.57 -3.76 -1.21
C GLN A 71 -5.33 -4.47 -0.08
N TYR A 72 -6.60 -4.74 -0.34
CA TYR A 72 -7.40 -5.69 0.44
C TYR A 72 -7.42 -7.06 -0.25
N PHE A 73 -7.74 -8.10 0.51
CA PHE A 73 -7.70 -9.48 0.04
C PHE A 73 -9.09 -10.09 -0.06
N ASP A 74 -10.10 -9.25 -0.22
CA ASP A 74 -11.44 -9.62 -0.63
C ASP A 74 -11.71 -9.09 -2.05
N ASP A 75 -12.72 -9.63 -2.72
CA ASP A 75 -13.09 -9.18 -4.07
C ASP A 75 -13.81 -7.81 -4.07
N ILE A 76 -14.13 -7.25 -2.90
CA ILE A 76 -14.98 -6.06 -2.73
C ILE A 76 -14.24 -4.80 -2.26
N GLY A 77 -12.93 -4.87 -2.03
CA GLY A 77 -12.11 -3.69 -1.76
C GLY A 77 -12.04 -3.26 -0.29
N GLY A 78 -12.21 -4.19 0.65
CA GLY A 78 -12.06 -3.95 2.08
C GLY A 78 -13.38 -3.92 2.83
N ALA A 79 -13.83 -5.10 3.24
CA ALA A 79 -14.81 -5.27 4.30
C ALA A 79 -14.23 -6.17 5.40
N TYR A 80 -15.00 -6.33 6.47
CA TYR A 80 -14.68 -7.26 7.56
C TYR A 80 -14.92 -8.73 7.19
N GLY A 81 -14.39 -9.14 6.04
CA GLY A 81 -14.62 -10.42 5.39
C GLY A 81 -13.47 -11.42 5.52
N LEU A 82 -13.66 -12.56 4.87
CA LEU A 82 -12.60 -13.54 4.64
C LEU A 82 -11.61 -12.98 3.60
N CYS A 83 -10.36 -13.39 3.74
CA CYS A 83 -9.32 -13.06 2.79
C CYS A 83 -9.10 -14.24 1.85
N GLU A 84 -9.02 -13.96 0.57
CA GLU A 84 -8.59 -14.92 -0.43
C GLU A 84 -7.11 -15.31 -0.21
N PRO A 85 -6.70 -16.51 -0.65
CA PRO A 85 -5.33 -16.96 -0.52
C PRO A 85 -4.32 -16.08 -1.27
N TRP A 86 -3.15 -15.84 -0.65
CA TRP A 86 -2.03 -15.10 -1.24
C TRP A 86 -1.62 -15.56 -2.64
N SER A 87 -1.84 -16.84 -2.99
CA SER A 87 -1.55 -17.37 -4.32
C SER A 87 -2.27 -16.64 -5.45
N GLY A 88 -3.42 -16.02 -5.19
CA GLY A 88 -4.14 -15.19 -6.15
C GLY A 88 -3.46 -13.84 -6.45
N TYR A 89 -2.64 -13.33 -5.53
CA TYR A 89 -2.09 -11.96 -5.59
C TYR A 89 -0.59 -11.93 -5.91
N VAL A 90 0.15 -12.97 -5.55
CA VAL A 90 1.62 -13.00 -5.64
C VAL A 90 2.16 -12.68 -7.04
N LYS A 91 1.43 -13.02 -8.10
CA LYS A 91 1.85 -12.72 -9.48
C LYS A 91 1.84 -11.22 -9.76
N SER A 92 0.77 -10.51 -9.40
CA SER A 92 0.66 -9.06 -9.60
C SER A 92 1.67 -8.30 -8.75
N PHE A 93 1.88 -8.74 -7.51
CA PHE A 93 2.92 -8.17 -6.64
C PHE A 93 4.32 -8.32 -7.24
N LYS A 94 4.66 -9.50 -7.79
CA LYS A 94 5.94 -9.72 -8.47
C LYS A 94 6.10 -8.81 -9.70
N ALA A 95 5.09 -8.76 -10.56
CA ALA A 95 5.11 -7.94 -11.77
C ALA A 95 5.35 -6.46 -11.43
N LEU A 96 4.59 -5.90 -10.48
CA LEU A 96 4.77 -4.52 -10.06
C LEU A 96 6.13 -4.29 -9.39
N THR A 97 6.61 -5.23 -8.57
CA THR A 97 7.94 -5.14 -7.94
C THR A 97 9.04 -5.08 -9.00
N GLU A 98 8.93 -5.83 -10.09
CA GLU A 98 9.87 -5.77 -11.22
C GLU A 98 9.79 -4.42 -11.94
N VAL A 99 8.59 -3.88 -12.15
CA VAL A 99 8.41 -2.53 -12.71
C VAL A 99 9.10 -1.48 -11.84
N LEU A 100 8.89 -1.51 -10.52
CA LEU A 100 9.53 -0.59 -9.59
C LEU A 100 11.06 -0.70 -9.67
N ARG A 101 11.58 -1.93 -9.59
CA ARG A 101 13.03 -2.20 -9.59
C ARG A 101 13.72 -1.78 -10.88
N ASN A 102 13.15 -2.13 -12.02
CA ASN A 102 13.75 -1.86 -13.33
C ASN A 102 13.79 -0.36 -13.65
N ASN A 103 12.98 0.45 -12.97
CA ASN A 103 12.87 1.89 -13.21
C ASN A 103 13.42 2.73 -12.04
N GLY A 104 14.05 2.11 -11.04
CA GLY A 104 14.58 2.82 -9.88
C GLY A 104 13.52 3.51 -9.03
N LEU A 105 12.28 2.99 -9.05
CA LEU A 105 11.15 3.52 -8.32
C LEU A 105 10.96 2.77 -7.00
N GLN A 106 10.26 3.39 -6.06
CA GLN A 106 9.88 2.75 -4.80
C GLN A 106 8.37 2.85 -4.59
N GLY A 107 7.81 1.85 -3.90
CA GLY A 107 6.41 1.76 -3.53
C GLY A 107 6.20 1.64 -2.02
N MET A 108 5.04 2.03 -1.54
CA MET A 108 4.58 1.80 -0.17
C MET A 108 3.14 1.28 -0.20
N ILE A 109 2.84 0.28 0.62
CA ILE A 109 1.44 -0.18 0.79
C ILE A 109 0.84 0.53 1.98
N THR A 110 0.09 1.60 1.75
CA THR A 110 -0.42 2.45 2.83
C THR A 110 -1.74 1.98 3.41
N GLU A 111 -2.45 1.08 2.73
CA GLU A 111 -3.64 0.45 3.25
C GLU A 111 -3.72 -1.02 2.88
N PHE A 112 -3.97 -1.85 3.88
CA PHE A 112 -4.33 -3.25 3.75
C PHE A 112 -4.98 -3.72 5.05
N GLY A 113 -5.81 -4.75 4.98
CA GLY A 113 -6.49 -5.28 6.16
C GLY A 113 -7.20 -6.59 5.88
N GLY A 114 -7.88 -7.10 6.91
CA GLY A 114 -8.69 -8.29 6.82
C GLY A 114 -9.38 -8.62 8.15
N GLY A 115 -10.38 -9.51 8.10
CA GLY A 115 -11.07 -9.95 9.29
C GLY A 115 -10.23 -10.81 10.25
N PRO A 116 -10.72 -11.11 11.46
CA PRO A 116 -10.07 -11.85 12.54
C PRO A 116 -10.06 -13.36 12.27
N PHE A 117 -9.80 -13.75 11.02
CA PHE A 117 -9.83 -15.12 10.57
C PHE A 117 -8.39 -15.62 10.32
N PRO A 118 -8.07 -16.88 10.67
CA PRO A 118 -6.73 -17.44 10.43
C PRO A 118 -6.27 -17.35 8.97
N GLN A 119 -7.22 -17.39 8.02
CA GLN A 119 -6.91 -17.23 6.60
C GLN A 119 -6.37 -15.82 6.29
N CYS A 120 -6.99 -14.77 6.80
CA CYS A 120 -6.50 -13.39 6.66
C CYS A 120 -5.12 -13.22 7.27
N THR A 121 -4.88 -13.79 8.44
CA THR A 121 -3.56 -13.80 9.08
C THR A 121 -2.50 -14.41 8.16
N ARG A 122 -2.77 -15.56 7.54
CA ARG A 122 -1.83 -16.22 6.61
C ARG A 122 -1.58 -15.39 5.35
N THR A 123 -2.61 -14.80 4.76
CA THR A 123 -2.47 -13.96 3.56
C THR A 123 -1.66 -12.70 3.87
N ILE A 124 -1.99 -11.98 4.94
CA ILE A 124 -1.26 -10.77 5.36
C ILE A 124 0.19 -11.11 5.74
N GLN A 125 0.44 -12.18 6.49
CA GLN A 125 1.79 -12.63 6.80
C GLN A 125 2.61 -12.91 5.52
N SER A 126 1.99 -13.50 4.49
CA SER A 126 2.65 -13.80 3.23
C SER A 126 2.98 -12.54 2.42
N MET A 127 2.06 -11.56 2.41
CA MET A 127 2.27 -10.25 1.81
C MET A 127 3.41 -9.50 2.51
N LEU A 128 3.38 -9.39 3.85
CA LEU A 128 4.42 -8.70 4.61
C LEU A 128 5.80 -9.34 4.40
N ALA A 129 5.87 -10.68 4.43
CA ALA A 129 7.12 -11.39 4.14
C ALA A 129 7.58 -11.19 2.68
N PHE A 130 6.67 -10.95 1.74
CA PHE A 130 7.02 -10.59 0.37
C PHE A 130 7.62 -9.17 0.32
N LEU A 131 7.02 -8.19 1.00
CA LEU A 131 7.55 -6.82 1.06
C LEU A 131 8.94 -6.80 1.69
N ASP A 132 9.14 -7.48 2.82
CA ASP A 132 10.45 -7.57 3.50
C ASP A 132 11.55 -8.16 2.60
N ARG A 133 11.23 -9.20 1.82
CA ARG A 133 12.19 -9.79 0.86
C ARG A 133 12.50 -8.87 -0.32
N ASN A 134 11.68 -7.85 -0.57
CA ASN A 134 11.80 -6.89 -1.66
C ASN A 134 11.92 -5.45 -1.13
N HIS A 135 12.54 -5.28 0.04
CA HIS A 135 12.71 -3.99 0.73
C HIS A 135 13.59 -2.99 -0.04
N ASP A 136 14.26 -3.44 -1.11
CA ASP A 136 15.00 -2.56 -2.02
C ASP A 136 14.06 -1.60 -2.77
N VAL A 137 12.81 -2.03 -3.05
CA VAL A 137 11.80 -1.20 -3.73
C VAL A 137 10.54 -0.96 -2.90
N TRP A 138 10.25 -1.80 -1.91
CA TRP A 138 9.12 -1.57 -1.00
C TRP A 138 9.59 -0.82 0.24
N TYR A 139 9.24 0.46 0.32
CA TYR A 139 9.66 1.36 1.39
C TYR A 139 9.06 1.02 2.75
N GLY A 140 7.84 0.47 2.76
CA GLY A 140 7.16 0.08 3.98
C GLY A 140 5.68 -0.14 3.75
N TRP A 141 4.94 -0.14 4.86
CA TRP A 141 3.51 -0.36 4.86
C TRP A 141 2.82 0.30 6.06
N THR A 142 1.52 0.58 5.92
CA THR A 142 0.62 0.92 7.04
C THR A 142 -0.64 0.08 6.92
N ALA A 143 -1.02 -0.60 8.01
CA ALA A 143 -2.26 -1.37 8.04
C ALA A 143 -3.45 -0.44 8.23
N TRP A 144 -4.57 -0.76 7.59
CA TRP A 144 -5.83 -0.06 7.80
C TRP A 144 -6.61 -0.66 8.96
N GLY A 145 -7.16 0.22 9.80
CA GLY A 145 -8.04 -0.17 10.88
C GLY A 145 -8.02 0.83 12.04
N SER A 146 -8.97 0.64 12.95
CA SER A 146 -9.12 1.43 14.16
C SER A 146 -9.00 0.54 15.40
N PHE A 147 -8.54 1.13 16.49
CA PHE A 147 -8.59 0.50 17.82
C PHE A 147 -9.89 0.80 18.58
N ASN A 148 -10.86 1.45 17.92
CA ASN A 148 -12.20 1.69 18.48
C ASN A 148 -13.08 0.47 18.21
N GLU A 149 -13.58 -0.15 19.27
CA GLU A 149 -14.50 -1.28 19.16
C GLU A 149 -15.75 -0.90 18.34
N GLY A 150 -16.13 -1.76 17.39
CA GLY A 150 -17.28 -1.53 16.50
C GLY A 150 -16.98 -0.81 15.19
N SER A 151 -15.73 -0.41 14.93
CA SER A 151 -15.31 0.13 13.63
C SER A 151 -15.36 -0.91 12.51
N ASP A 152 -15.52 -0.46 11.27
CA ASP A 152 -15.57 -1.33 10.08
C ASP A 152 -14.36 -2.24 9.94
N VAL A 153 -13.16 -1.77 10.33
CA VAL A 153 -11.96 -2.59 10.47
C VAL A 153 -11.36 -2.43 11.87
N TYR A 154 -11.77 -3.28 12.81
CA TYR A 154 -11.27 -3.25 14.19
C TYR A 154 -9.96 -4.05 14.38
N LEU A 155 -8.97 -3.42 15.01
CA LEU A 155 -7.73 -4.01 15.51
C LEU A 155 -7.75 -3.98 17.04
N SER A 156 -7.28 -5.06 17.68
CA SER A 156 -7.22 -5.12 19.15
C SER A 156 -5.81 -5.37 19.66
N LEU A 157 -5.44 -4.73 20.76
CA LEU A 157 -4.23 -5.00 21.55
C LEU A 157 -4.47 -6.05 22.65
N ASP A 158 -5.73 -6.40 22.93
CA ASP A 158 -6.07 -7.44 23.91
C ASP A 158 -5.73 -8.82 23.33
N LYS A 159 -4.78 -9.52 23.96
CA LYS A 159 -4.31 -10.85 23.54
C LYS A 159 -5.40 -11.92 23.54
N ASN A 160 -6.50 -11.71 24.27
CA ASN A 160 -7.63 -12.63 24.32
C ASN A 160 -8.66 -12.34 23.21
N SER A 161 -8.54 -11.22 22.51
CA SER A 161 -9.43 -10.82 21.44
C SER A 161 -9.09 -11.54 20.14
N LYS A 162 -10.10 -12.11 19.45
CA LYS A 162 -9.91 -12.65 18.08
C LYS A 162 -9.36 -11.61 17.10
N TYR A 163 -9.60 -10.33 17.40
CA TYR A 163 -9.15 -9.17 16.64
C TYR A 163 -7.66 -8.85 16.82
N ASN A 164 -6.99 -9.54 17.75
CA ASN A 164 -5.56 -9.38 17.99
C ASN A 164 -4.70 -10.21 17.02
N HIS A 165 -5.26 -11.17 16.28
CA HIS A 165 -4.49 -12.00 15.35
C HIS A 165 -3.79 -11.19 14.24
N ILE A 166 -4.49 -10.20 13.66
CA ILE A 166 -3.88 -9.29 12.69
C ILE A 166 -2.84 -8.41 13.39
N THR A 167 -3.16 -7.80 14.53
CA THR A 167 -2.23 -6.97 15.31
C THR A 167 -0.92 -7.70 15.64
N GLN A 168 -0.99 -8.94 16.15
CA GLN A 168 0.19 -9.78 16.43
C GLN A 168 0.99 -10.14 15.17
N THR A 169 0.32 -10.19 14.03
CA THR A 169 1.01 -10.40 12.75
C THR A 169 1.78 -9.15 12.39
N LEU A 170 1.13 -7.98 12.45
CA LEU A 170 1.78 -6.69 12.20
C LEU A 170 2.98 -6.47 13.13
N GLU A 171 2.85 -6.75 14.43
CA GLU A 171 3.93 -6.61 15.41
C GLU A 171 5.19 -7.43 15.08
N ARG A 172 5.04 -8.59 14.42
CA ARG A 172 6.17 -9.45 14.03
C ARG A 172 6.98 -8.89 12.85
N PHE A 173 6.34 -8.09 12.00
CA PHE A 173 6.95 -7.50 10.81
C PHE A 173 7.29 -6.02 10.99
N ALA A 174 6.63 -5.34 11.93
CA ALA A 174 6.99 -3.97 12.28
C ALA A 174 8.46 -3.96 12.74
N PRO A 175 9.30 -3.07 12.20
CA PRO A 175 10.67 -2.97 12.64
C PRO A 175 10.67 -2.72 14.14
N LEU A 176 11.26 -3.66 14.89
CA LEU A 176 11.45 -3.48 16.33
C LEU A 176 12.17 -2.16 16.50
N ARG A 177 11.56 -1.24 17.25
CA ARG A 177 12.28 -0.10 17.82
C ARG A 177 13.46 -0.72 18.58
N ARG A 178 14.65 -0.70 17.99
CA ARG A 178 15.84 -0.68 18.81
C ARG A 178 15.78 0.67 19.49
N LEU A 179 15.37 0.63 20.75
CA LEU A 179 15.60 1.71 21.69
C LEU A 179 17.04 1.49 22.17
N ASP A 180 18.00 1.70 21.28
CA ASP A 180 19.41 1.88 21.62
C ASP A 180 19.70 3.38 21.83
#